data_AF-A0A6M8VIQ3-F1
#
_entry.id   AF-A0A6M8VIQ3-F1
#
_cell.length_a   1.000
_cell.length_b   1.000
_cell.length_c   1.000
_cell.angle_alpha   90.00
_cell.angle_beta   90.00
_cell.angle_gamma   90.00
#
_symmetry.space_group_name_H-M   'P 1'
#
loop_
_entity.id
_entity.type
_entity.pdbx_description
1 polymer ?
#
loop_
_entity_poly.entity_id
_entity_poly.type
_entity_poly.pdbx_seq_one_letter_code
_entity_poly.pdbx_strand_id
1 'polypeptide(L)'
;MARKLFGVLLALVVAVTVIGFLLPAQVTVERSRIMDADPETVFEVLNDLRHFARWSPWLLHRSNRDFRLEGPPAGVGATLVWDEARGDGGSRMWIVESRRPERIEMRLELGRSDADGWFELESAEAGTEVQWGMRMSFGAFDLTGRYVGLMLPGLVGRDYSRGLERLERYLTADNGGPPSLGDDSTEWLREPDAP
;
A
#
# COMPACT_ATOMS: atom_id res chain seq x y z
N MET A 1 38.50 17.39 28.17
CA MET A 1 37.75 17.16 26.91
C MET A 1 36.45 16.36 27.12
N ALA A 2 36.46 15.26 27.88
CA ALA A 2 35.28 14.42 28.14
C ALA A 2 34.02 15.17 28.63
N ARG A 3 34.14 16.13 29.56
CA ARG A 3 32.99 16.93 30.06
C ARG A 3 32.32 17.79 28.99
N LYS A 4 33.08 18.30 28.02
CA LYS A 4 32.54 19.09 26.89
C LYS A 4 31.86 18.18 25.87
N LEU A 5 32.48 17.03 25.57
CA LEU A 5 31.89 16.01 24.69
C LEU A 5 30.57 15.47 25.26
N PHE A 6 30.50 15.24 26.57
CA PHE A 6 29.27 14.84 27.24
C PHE A 6 28.16 15.91 27.14
N GLY A 7 28.51 17.19 27.35
CA GLY A 7 27.55 18.29 27.18
C GLY A 7 27.00 18.41 25.76
N VAL A 8 27.86 18.23 24.74
CA VAL A 8 27.45 18.24 23.33
C VAL A 8 26.54 17.04 23.01
N LEU A 9 26.89 15.84 23.46
CA LEU A 9 26.07 14.65 23.25
C LEU A 9 24.70 14.80 23.92
N LEU A 10 24.66 15.32 25.15
CA LEU A 10 23.40 15.57 25.85
C LEU A 10 22.53 16.60 25.11
N ALA A 11 23.13 17.70 24.64
CA ALA A 11 22.42 18.70 23.85
C ALA A 11 21.86 18.11 22.55
N LEU A 12 22.61 17.23 21.88
CA LEU A 12 22.16 16.54 20.67
C LEU A 12 20.97 15.62 20.94
N VAL A 13 21.03 14.82 22.01
CA VAL A 13 19.92 13.93 22.41
C VAL A 13 18.66 14.75 22.70
N VAL A 14 18.79 15.82 23.49
CA VAL A 14 17.67 16.72 23.79
C VAL A 14 17.10 17.33 22.51
N ALA A 15 17.95 17.81 21.60
CA ALA A 15 17.51 18.37 20.33
C ALA A 15 16.74 17.35 19.47
N VAL A 16 17.26 16.13 19.31
CA VAL A 16 16.59 15.06 18.54
C VAL A 16 15.25 14.67 19.16
N THR A 17 15.18 14.60 20.49
CA THR A 17 13.93 14.33 21.20
C THR A 17 12.91 15.45 20.98
N VAL A 18 13.30 16.71 21.18
CA VAL A 18 12.42 17.86 20.99
C VAL A 18 11.92 17.94 19.55
N ILE A 19 12.80 17.78 18.56
CA ILE A 19 12.42 17.76 17.14
C ILE A 19 11.41 16.64 16.87
N GLY A 20 11.65 15.43 17.39
CA GLY A 20 10.74 14.30 17.19
C GLY A 20 9.32 14.58 17.69
N PHE A 21 9.16 15.31 18.80
CA PHE A 21 7.85 15.72 19.30
C PHE A 21 7.17 16.81 18.45
N LEU A 22 7.94 17.63 17.72
CA LEU A 22 7.44 18.64 16.80
C LEU A 22 7.04 18.06 15.43
N LEU A 23 7.50 16.85 15.10
CA LEU A 23 7.14 16.19 13.84
C LEU A 23 5.66 15.77 13.82
N PRO A 24 5.03 15.74 12.62
CA PRO A 24 3.63 15.34 12.47
C PRO A 24 3.35 13.96 13.05
N ALA A 25 2.25 13.84 13.79
CA ALA A 25 1.75 12.55 14.27
C ALA A 25 1.01 11.76 13.19
N GLN A 26 0.75 12.37 12.04
CA GLN A 26 0.07 11.73 10.91
C GLN A 26 0.74 12.14 9.61
N VAL A 27 0.93 11.18 8.71
CA VAL A 27 1.48 11.41 7.38
C VAL A 27 0.55 10.78 6.36
N THR A 28 0.17 11.58 5.37
CA THR A 28 -0.62 11.15 4.22
C THR A 28 0.22 11.23 2.95
N VAL A 29 0.14 10.20 2.12
CA VAL A 29 0.82 10.11 0.82
C VAL A 29 -0.22 9.76 -0.23
N GLU A 30 -0.33 10.60 -1.24
CA GLU A 30 -1.29 10.43 -2.34
C GLU A 30 -0.58 10.64 -3.69
N ARG A 31 -0.95 9.86 -4.69
CA ARG A 31 -0.60 10.09 -6.09
C ARG A 31 -1.81 9.83 -6.96
N SER A 32 -1.97 10.60 -8.02
CA SER A 32 -3.00 10.35 -9.02
C SER A 32 -2.41 10.19 -10.42
N ARG A 33 -3.19 9.52 -11.29
CA ARG A 33 -2.90 9.38 -12.71
C ARG A 33 -4.22 9.20 -13.46
N ILE A 34 -4.35 9.88 -14.61
CA ILE A 34 -5.46 9.66 -15.54
C ILE A 34 -5.14 8.41 -16.37
N MET A 35 -6.09 7.49 -16.45
CA MET A 35 -6.00 6.23 -17.19
C MET A 35 -7.02 6.22 -18.32
N ASP A 36 -6.62 5.74 -19.49
CA ASP A 36 -7.49 5.51 -20.65
C ASP A 36 -8.29 4.21 -20.48
N ALA A 37 -9.17 4.22 -19.49
CA ALA A 37 -10.12 3.15 -19.17
C ALA A 37 -11.33 3.77 -18.46
N ASP A 38 -12.50 3.14 -18.61
CA ASP A 38 -13.70 3.60 -17.93
C ASP A 38 -13.66 3.29 -16.41
N PRO A 39 -14.37 4.06 -15.57
CA PRO A 39 -14.28 3.90 -14.11
C PRO A 39 -14.69 2.50 -13.63
N GLU A 40 -15.62 1.84 -14.32
CA GLU A 40 -16.08 0.51 -13.94
C GLU A 40 -14.98 -0.53 -14.13
N THR A 41 -14.29 -0.49 -15.27
CA THR A 41 -13.17 -1.40 -15.54
C THR A 41 -12.02 -1.20 -14.54
N VAL A 42 -11.64 0.05 -14.28
CA VAL A 42 -10.58 0.35 -13.30
C VAL A 42 -10.99 -0.15 -11.90
N PHE A 43 -12.24 0.12 -11.51
CA PHE A 43 -12.77 -0.31 -10.22
C PHE A 43 -12.75 -1.84 -10.08
N GLU A 44 -13.18 -2.59 -11.10
CA GLU A 44 -13.17 -4.06 -11.07
C GLU A 44 -11.76 -4.62 -10.83
N VAL A 45 -10.75 -4.04 -11.50
CA VAL A 45 -9.34 -4.43 -11.34
C VAL A 45 -8.79 -4.08 -9.96
N LEU A 46 -9.16 -2.93 -9.38
CA LEU A 46 -8.70 -2.52 -8.06
C LEU A 46 -9.41 -3.26 -6.93
N ASN A 47 -10.68 -3.61 -7.13
CA ASN A 47 -11.53 -4.26 -6.14
C ASN A 47 -11.25 -5.77 -6.01
N ASP A 48 -10.56 -6.37 -6.97
CA ASP A 48 -10.14 -7.77 -6.96
C ASP A 48 -8.62 -7.90 -6.74
N LEU A 49 -8.24 -8.39 -5.56
CA LEU A 49 -6.85 -8.44 -5.13
C LEU A 49 -5.99 -9.44 -5.90
N ARG A 50 -6.59 -10.31 -6.73
CA ARG A 50 -5.84 -11.18 -7.67
C ARG A 50 -5.13 -10.35 -8.74
N HIS A 51 -5.75 -9.24 -9.17
CA HIS A 51 -5.11 -8.33 -10.11
C HIS A 51 -4.02 -7.48 -9.44
N PHE A 52 -4.20 -7.11 -8.18
CA PHE A 52 -3.22 -6.31 -7.43
C PHE A 52 -1.82 -6.94 -7.49
N ALA A 53 -1.72 -8.27 -7.39
CA ALA A 53 -0.46 -9.00 -7.50
C ALA A 53 0.23 -8.90 -8.87
N ARG A 54 -0.49 -8.55 -9.95
CA ARG A 54 0.06 -8.50 -11.31
C ARG A 54 0.73 -7.16 -11.63
N TRP A 55 0.27 -6.07 -11.03
CA TRP A 55 0.76 -4.72 -11.35
C TRP A 55 1.44 -4.00 -10.17
N SER A 56 1.10 -4.35 -8.93
CA SER A 56 1.53 -3.62 -7.74
C SER A 56 3.05 -3.71 -7.51
N PRO A 57 3.73 -2.58 -7.28
CA PRO A 57 5.16 -2.53 -6.98
C PRO A 57 5.57 -3.41 -5.80
N TRP A 58 4.67 -3.59 -4.82
CA TRP A 58 4.96 -4.29 -3.57
C TRP A 58 5.16 -5.80 -3.74
N LEU A 59 4.64 -6.36 -4.83
CA LEU A 59 4.71 -7.80 -5.13
C LEU A 59 5.61 -8.14 -6.34
N LEU A 60 6.21 -7.15 -7.01
CA LEU A 60 6.92 -7.37 -8.29
C LEU A 60 8.13 -8.29 -8.23
N HIS A 61 8.79 -8.37 -7.08
CA HIS A 61 9.99 -9.20 -6.89
C HIS A 61 9.71 -10.42 -6.02
N ARG A 62 8.43 -10.72 -5.80
CA ARG A 62 7.98 -11.84 -5.00
C ARG A 62 7.59 -13.00 -5.89
N SER A 63 7.99 -14.19 -5.50
CA SER A 63 7.45 -15.40 -6.07
C SER A 63 6.01 -15.60 -5.60
N ASN A 64 5.26 -16.45 -6.31
CA ASN A 64 3.87 -16.81 -5.95
C ASN A 64 3.75 -17.43 -4.54
N ARG A 65 4.87 -17.86 -3.93
CA ARG A 65 4.89 -18.43 -2.58
C ARG A 65 5.08 -17.38 -1.49
N ASP A 66 5.40 -16.14 -1.84
CA ASP A 66 5.70 -15.06 -0.90
C ASP A 66 4.49 -14.19 -0.55
N PHE A 67 3.32 -14.52 -1.14
CA PHE A 67 2.03 -13.94 -0.79
C PHE A 67 0.90 -14.96 -0.92
N ARG A 68 -0.21 -14.71 -0.24
CA ARG A 68 -1.45 -15.48 -0.33
C ARG A 68 -2.66 -14.58 -0.27
N LEU A 69 -3.77 -15.07 -0.83
CA LEU A 69 -5.07 -14.41 -0.76
C LEU A 69 -5.94 -15.13 0.26
N GLU A 70 -6.66 -14.36 1.07
CA GLU A 70 -7.66 -14.88 2.00
C GLU A 70 -9.01 -14.17 1.76
N GLY A 71 -10.09 -14.82 2.16
CA GLY A 71 -11.43 -14.27 2.03
C GLY A 71 -11.97 -14.31 0.59
N PRO A 72 -12.96 -13.46 0.25
CA PRO A 72 -13.47 -13.38 -1.12
C PRO A 72 -12.40 -12.84 -2.07
N PRO A 73 -12.46 -13.17 -3.38
CA PRO A 73 -11.49 -12.68 -4.35
C PRO A 73 -11.56 -11.15 -4.56
N ALA A 74 -12.74 -10.56 -4.33
CA ALA A 74 -12.99 -9.14 -4.54
C ALA A 74 -13.95 -8.57 -3.50
N GLY A 75 -13.87 -7.25 -3.28
CA GLY A 75 -14.76 -6.53 -2.37
C GLY A 75 -14.39 -6.69 -0.89
N VAL A 76 -15.30 -6.28 -0.02
CA VAL A 76 -15.09 -6.23 1.44
C VAL A 76 -14.67 -7.61 1.97
N GLY A 77 -13.57 -7.63 2.73
CA GLY A 77 -12.97 -8.83 3.30
C GLY A 77 -11.93 -9.52 2.41
N ALA A 78 -11.82 -9.14 1.13
CA ALA A 78 -10.72 -9.62 0.29
C ALA A 78 -9.40 -9.19 0.91
N THR A 79 -8.52 -10.16 1.15
CA THR A 79 -7.29 -9.96 1.93
C THR A 79 -6.09 -10.49 1.14
N LEU A 80 -5.01 -9.73 1.14
CA LEU A 80 -3.72 -10.11 0.60
C LEU A 80 -2.69 -10.09 1.73
N VAL A 81 -1.99 -11.21 1.93
CA VAL A 81 -0.95 -11.36 2.94
C VAL A 81 0.38 -11.64 2.28
N TRP A 82 1.46 -11.02 2.74
CA TRP A 82 2.84 -11.21 2.27
C TRP A 82 3.84 -11.08 3.43
N ASP A 83 5.12 -11.38 3.21
CA ASP A 83 6.20 -11.22 4.20
C ASP A 83 6.08 -12.04 5.51
N GLU A 84 5.23 -13.08 5.57
CA GLU A 84 5.00 -13.87 6.80
C GLU A 84 6.27 -14.53 7.37
N ALA A 85 7.25 -14.86 6.53
CA ALA A 85 8.49 -15.54 6.91
C ALA A 85 9.43 -14.70 7.82
N ARG A 86 9.16 -13.41 8.03
CA ARG A 86 10.03 -12.53 8.84
C ARG A 86 9.79 -12.61 10.35
N GLY A 87 8.82 -13.40 10.82
CA GLY A 87 8.61 -13.70 12.24
C GLY A 87 8.06 -12.53 13.07
N ASP A 88 7.69 -11.43 12.42
CA ASP A 88 7.13 -10.19 12.98
C ASP A 88 5.63 -10.02 12.71
N GLY A 89 4.95 -11.07 12.24
CA GLY A 89 3.50 -11.08 11.98
C GLY A 89 3.11 -10.94 10.51
N GLY A 90 4.08 -10.82 9.61
CA GLY A 90 3.84 -10.61 8.19
C GLY A 90 3.28 -9.21 7.91
N SER A 91 3.01 -8.93 6.64
CA SER A 91 2.28 -7.76 6.20
C SER A 91 1.01 -8.18 5.49
N ARG A 92 -0.09 -7.48 5.71
CA ARG A 92 -1.34 -7.75 5.02
C ARG A 92 -2.10 -6.49 4.72
N MET A 93 -2.97 -6.58 3.73
CA MET A 93 -3.97 -5.56 3.46
C MET A 93 -5.30 -6.21 3.17
N TRP A 94 -6.40 -5.55 3.53
CA TRP A 94 -7.73 -6.03 3.21
C TRP A 94 -8.69 -4.88 2.94
N ILE A 95 -9.68 -5.15 2.09
CA ILE A 95 -10.72 -4.18 1.75
C ILE A 95 -11.72 -4.11 2.90
N VAL A 96 -11.93 -2.91 3.43
CA VAL A 96 -12.90 -2.64 4.51
C VAL A 96 -14.18 -1.98 3.99
N GLU A 97 -14.08 -1.28 2.86
CA GLU A 97 -15.22 -0.65 2.20
C GLU A 97 -15.01 -0.66 0.69
N SER A 98 -16.09 -0.84 -0.06
CA SER A 98 -16.07 -0.86 -1.53
C SER A 98 -17.35 -0.20 -2.04
N ARG A 99 -17.20 0.98 -2.65
CA ARG A 99 -18.27 1.80 -3.24
C ARG A 99 -18.04 1.90 -4.74
N ARG A 100 -18.75 1.08 -5.50
CA ARG A 100 -18.62 1.00 -6.95
C ARG A 100 -19.21 2.23 -7.66
N PRO A 101 -18.54 2.81 -8.67
CA PRO A 101 -17.13 2.62 -9.09
C PRO A 101 -16.15 3.59 -8.40
N GLU A 102 -16.62 4.39 -7.44
CA GLU A 102 -15.94 5.60 -6.96
C GLU A 102 -14.80 5.37 -5.97
N ARG A 103 -14.89 4.36 -5.10
CA ARG A 103 -14.00 4.30 -3.93
C ARG A 103 -13.79 2.90 -3.36
N ILE A 104 -12.55 2.63 -2.94
CA ILE A 104 -12.17 1.41 -2.22
C ILE A 104 -11.34 1.84 -1.01
N GLU A 105 -11.75 1.42 0.19
CA GLU A 105 -10.99 1.63 1.43
C GLU A 105 -10.35 0.33 1.86
N MET A 106 -9.10 0.42 2.31
CA MET A 106 -8.29 -0.70 2.75
C MET A 106 -7.65 -0.40 4.09
N ARG A 107 -7.44 -1.45 4.87
CA ARG A 107 -6.58 -1.40 6.05
C ARG A 107 -5.33 -2.22 5.79
N LEU A 108 -4.19 -1.74 6.27
CA LEU A 108 -2.88 -2.34 6.09
C LEU A 108 -2.24 -2.57 7.45
N GLU A 109 -1.69 -3.77 7.63
CA GLU A 109 -0.75 -4.11 8.69
C GLU A 109 0.60 -4.32 8.02
N LEU A 110 1.59 -3.50 8.35
CA LEU A 110 2.94 -3.51 7.78
C LEU A 110 3.95 -3.81 8.89
N GLY A 111 4.08 -5.09 9.23
CA GLY A 111 4.89 -5.56 10.35
C GLY A 111 4.35 -5.05 11.69
N ARG A 112 4.94 -3.98 12.22
CA ARG A 112 4.56 -3.38 13.51
C ARG A 112 3.80 -2.06 13.39
N SER A 113 3.40 -1.69 12.19
CA SER A 113 2.75 -0.42 11.91
C SER A 113 1.47 -0.63 11.13
N ASP A 114 0.44 0.13 11.48
CA ASP A 114 -0.82 0.12 10.76
C ASP A 114 -0.91 1.33 9.83
N ALA A 115 -1.58 1.14 8.70
CA ALA A 115 -1.95 2.23 7.81
C ALA A 115 -3.38 2.04 7.28
N ASP A 116 -4.02 3.15 6.96
CA ASP A 116 -5.24 3.15 6.17
C ASP A 116 -4.85 3.51 4.73
N GLY A 117 -5.43 2.87 3.73
CA GLY A 117 -5.16 3.11 2.32
C GLY A 117 -6.44 3.16 1.51
N TRP A 118 -6.43 3.85 0.38
CA TRP A 118 -7.62 3.98 -0.46
C TRP A 118 -7.28 4.11 -1.93
N PHE A 119 -8.26 3.76 -2.75
CA PHE A 119 -8.37 4.20 -4.13
C PHE A 119 -9.60 5.07 -4.27
N GLU A 120 -9.45 6.20 -4.96
CA GLU A 120 -10.55 7.09 -5.34
C GLU A 120 -10.52 7.26 -6.86
N LEU A 121 -11.67 7.12 -7.48
CA LEU A 121 -11.85 7.12 -8.92
C LEU A 121 -12.81 8.23 -9.30
N GLU A 122 -12.36 9.10 -10.20
CA GLU A 122 -13.17 10.20 -10.72
C GLU A 122 -13.18 10.15 -12.25
N SER A 123 -14.35 10.36 -12.85
CA SER A 123 -14.46 10.46 -14.30
C SER A 123 -13.72 11.69 -14.82
N ALA A 124 -12.85 11.51 -15.81
CA ALA A 124 -12.08 12.58 -16.46
C ALA A 124 -12.34 12.59 -17.98
N GLU A 125 -12.00 13.69 -18.67
CA GLU A 125 -12.24 13.81 -20.12
C GLU A 125 -11.56 12.70 -20.94
N ALA A 126 -10.41 12.20 -20.47
CA ALA A 126 -9.60 11.19 -21.14
C ALA A 126 -9.69 9.79 -20.49
N GLY A 127 -10.73 9.53 -19.68
CA GLY A 127 -10.95 8.24 -19.02
C GLY A 127 -11.24 8.41 -17.54
N THR A 128 -10.39 7.85 -16.67
CA THR A 128 -10.58 7.86 -15.21
C THR A 128 -9.35 8.40 -14.50
N GLU A 129 -9.52 9.42 -13.66
CA GLU A 129 -8.48 9.79 -12.70
C GLU A 129 -8.51 8.81 -11.52
N VAL A 130 -7.38 8.14 -11.29
CA VAL A 130 -7.21 7.21 -10.18
C VAL A 130 -6.25 7.81 -9.18
N GLN A 131 -6.73 8.07 -7.97
CA GLN A 131 -5.90 8.46 -6.83
C GLN A 131 -5.64 7.23 -5.95
N TRP A 132 -4.37 6.99 -5.64
CA TRP A 132 -3.95 6.01 -4.65
C TRP A 132 -3.36 6.72 -3.45
N GLY A 133 -3.96 6.50 -2.27
CA GLY A 133 -3.56 7.13 -1.03
C GLY A 133 -3.26 6.16 0.11
N MET A 134 -2.45 6.64 1.05
CA MET A 134 -2.18 5.99 2.33
C MET A 134 -2.00 7.01 3.43
N ARG A 135 -2.46 6.66 4.62
CA ARG A 135 -2.35 7.43 5.84
C ARG A 135 -1.78 6.55 6.94
N MET A 136 -0.69 7.02 7.56
CA MET A 136 -0.11 6.42 8.75
C MET A 136 -0.22 7.39 9.92
N SER A 137 -0.52 6.85 11.10
CA SER A 137 -0.59 7.61 12.34
C SER A 137 0.42 7.07 13.34
N PHE A 138 1.15 7.96 13.99
CA PHE A 138 2.20 7.66 14.96
C PHE A 138 1.75 8.09 16.36
N GLY A 139 2.03 7.25 17.36
CA GLY A 139 1.69 7.53 18.75
C GLY A 139 2.33 8.83 19.26
N ALA A 140 1.77 9.40 20.34
CA ALA A 140 2.29 10.61 20.98
C ALA A 140 3.76 10.48 21.39
N PHE A 141 4.17 9.27 21.80
CA PHE A 141 5.53 8.95 22.24
C PHE A 141 6.34 8.15 21.21
N ASP A 142 5.80 7.91 20.02
CA ASP A 142 6.50 7.18 18.96
C ASP A 142 7.41 8.13 18.16
N LEU A 143 8.51 8.55 18.79
CA LEU A 143 9.50 9.43 18.15
C LEU A 143 10.11 8.76 16.92
N THR A 144 10.37 7.45 17.00
CA THR A 144 10.93 6.65 15.90
C THR A 144 10.03 6.65 14.67
N GLY A 145 8.74 6.37 14.84
CA GLY A 145 7.76 6.36 13.75
C GLY A 145 7.61 7.74 13.12
N ARG A 146 7.63 8.81 13.91
CA ARG A 146 7.57 10.18 13.37
C ARG A 146 8.76 10.53 12.47
N TYR A 147 9.96 10.07 12.80
CA TYR A 147 11.13 10.21 11.92
C TYR A 147 11.01 9.35 10.66
N VAL A 148 10.47 8.14 10.75
CA VAL A 148 10.14 7.31 9.58
C VAL A 148 9.11 8.01 8.69
N GLY A 149 8.12 8.67 9.29
CA GLY A 149 7.09 9.46 8.62
C GLY A 149 7.64 10.51 7.65
N LEU A 150 8.80 11.12 7.94
CA LEU A 150 9.46 12.06 7.04
C LEU A 150 9.93 11.43 5.73
N MET A 151 10.22 10.12 5.73
CA MET A 151 10.72 9.39 4.56
C MET A 151 9.58 8.82 3.70
N LEU A 152 8.39 8.62 4.28
CA LEU A 152 7.26 7.97 3.59
C LEU A 152 6.82 8.68 2.30
N PRO A 153 6.66 10.02 2.23
CA PRO A 153 6.25 10.69 0.99
C PRO A 153 7.20 10.47 -0.17
N GLY A 154 8.50 10.31 0.12
CA GLY A 154 9.53 10.03 -0.88
C GLY A 154 9.63 8.56 -1.26
N LEU A 155 9.51 7.64 -0.29
CA LEU A 155 9.58 6.20 -0.54
C LEU A 155 8.28 5.69 -1.19
N VAL A 156 7.17 5.80 -0.46
CA VAL A 156 5.85 5.31 -0.88
C VAL A 156 5.32 6.09 -2.08
N GLY A 157 5.54 7.41 -2.10
CA GLY A 157 5.09 8.23 -3.23
C GLY A 157 5.73 7.84 -4.57
N ARG A 158 6.97 7.33 -4.57
CA ARG A 158 7.61 6.79 -5.77
C ARG A 158 7.02 5.45 -6.18
N ASP A 159 6.74 4.58 -5.21
CA ASP A 159 6.10 3.30 -5.47
C ASP A 159 4.69 3.52 -6.04
N TYR A 160 3.90 4.44 -5.48
CA TYR A 160 2.55 4.75 -6.00
C TYR A 160 2.59 5.30 -7.42
N SER A 161 3.53 6.21 -7.71
CA SER A 161 3.68 6.74 -9.07
C SER A 161 4.01 5.60 -10.07
N ARG A 162 4.94 4.72 -9.71
CA ARG A 162 5.30 3.54 -10.53
C ARG A 162 4.16 2.53 -10.61
N GLY A 163 3.40 2.34 -9.56
CA GLY A 163 2.26 1.44 -9.50
C GLY A 163 1.15 1.90 -10.43
N LEU A 164 0.80 3.19 -10.40
CA LEU A 164 -0.18 3.79 -11.30
C LEU A 164 0.25 3.69 -12.78
N GLU A 165 1.52 3.93 -13.09
CA GLU A 165 2.08 3.71 -14.44
C GLU A 165 1.98 2.25 -14.91
N ARG A 166 2.06 1.30 -13.99
CA ARG A 166 1.95 -0.14 -14.29
C ARG A 166 0.51 -0.57 -14.40
N LEU A 167 -0.36 -0.04 -13.56
CA LEU A 167 -1.80 -0.27 -13.62
C LEU A 167 -2.37 0.20 -14.96
N GLU A 168 -2.00 1.40 -15.42
CA GLU A 168 -2.38 1.88 -16.75
C GLU A 168 -1.95 0.88 -17.84
N ARG A 169 -0.67 0.46 -17.85
CA ARG A 169 -0.18 -0.55 -18.81
C ARG A 169 -0.89 -1.90 -18.69
N TYR A 170 -1.28 -2.28 -17.47
CA TYR A 170 -2.02 -3.51 -17.22
C TYR A 170 -3.41 -3.43 -17.82
N LEU A 171 -4.12 -2.31 -17.66
CA LEU A 171 -5.44 -2.06 -18.24
C LEU A 171 -5.43 -1.99 -19.78
N THR A 172 -4.42 -1.35 -20.37
CA THR A 172 -4.31 -1.24 -21.84
C THR A 172 -3.92 -2.56 -22.52
N ALA A 173 -3.43 -3.56 -21.77
CA ALA A 173 -3.02 -4.85 -22.33
C ALA A 173 -4.18 -5.65 -22.95
N ASP A 174 -5.43 -5.35 -22.58
CA ASP A 174 -6.64 -6.05 -23.07
C ASP A 174 -7.69 -5.08 -23.66
N ASN A 175 -7.24 -4.10 -24.46
CA ASN A 175 -8.10 -3.09 -25.12
C ASN A 175 -9.01 -2.29 -24.16
N GLY A 176 -8.57 -2.08 -22.92
CA GLY A 176 -9.32 -1.30 -21.93
C GLY A 176 -10.37 -2.10 -21.14
N GLY A 177 -10.39 -3.44 -21.26
CA GLY A 177 -11.13 -4.33 -20.34
C GLY A 177 -10.25 -4.86 -19.19
N PRO A 178 -10.83 -5.45 -18.12
CA PRO A 178 -10.07 -6.06 -17.05
C PRO A 178 -9.27 -7.26 -17.60
N PRO A 179 -7.93 -7.29 -17.48
CA PRO A 179 -7.13 -8.36 -18.08
C PRO A 179 -7.50 -9.72 -17.51
N SER A 180 -7.67 -10.73 -18.36
CA SER A 180 -7.96 -12.10 -17.89
C SER A 180 -6.91 -12.60 -16.89
N LEU A 181 -7.37 -13.14 -15.76
CA LEU A 181 -6.49 -13.73 -14.73
C LEU A 181 -5.88 -15.08 -15.13
N GLY A 182 -6.29 -15.65 -16.27
CA GLY A 182 -5.91 -17.00 -16.72
C GLY A 182 -6.49 -18.11 -15.84
N ASP A 183 -6.33 -19.38 -16.27
CA ASP A 183 -6.75 -20.60 -15.53
C ASP A 183 -6.00 -20.78 -14.18
N ASP A 184 -4.97 -19.96 -13.96
CA ASP A 184 -4.08 -19.95 -12.79
C ASP A 184 -4.73 -19.38 -11.51
N SER A 185 -5.98 -18.92 -11.59
CA SER A 185 -6.76 -18.44 -10.44
C SER A 185 -6.92 -19.46 -9.31
N THR A 186 -6.69 -20.74 -9.62
CA THR A 186 -6.77 -21.89 -8.70
C THR A 186 -5.43 -22.23 -8.05
N GLU A 187 -4.29 -21.77 -8.60
CA GLU A 187 -2.97 -22.08 -8.05
C GLU A 187 -2.74 -21.36 -6.70
N TRP A 188 -3.33 -20.18 -6.55
CA TRP A 188 -3.29 -19.33 -5.34
C TRP A 188 -4.15 -19.83 -4.18
N LEU A 189 -5.09 -20.74 -4.46
CA LEU A 189 -6.02 -21.31 -3.48
C LEU A 189 -5.51 -22.61 -2.84
N ARG A 190 -4.32 -23.10 -3.21
CA ARG A 190 -3.74 -24.25 -2.51
C ARG A 190 -3.25 -23.78 -1.15
N GLU A 191 -3.93 -24.22 -0.09
CA GLU A 191 -3.36 -24.26 1.27
C GLU A 191 -1.95 -24.86 1.19
N PRO A 192 -0.95 -24.29 1.88
CA PRO A 192 0.34 -24.96 1.98
C PRO A 192 0.05 -26.32 2.62
N ASP A 193 0.51 -27.40 1.99
CA ASP A 193 0.38 -28.76 2.51
C ASP A 193 0.64 -28.74 4.02
N ALA A 194 -0.43 -28.97 4.80
CA ALA A 194 -0.31 -29.14 6.23
C ALA A 194 0.66 -30.31 6.47
N PRO A 195 1.60 -30.17 7.42
CA PRO A 195 2.63 -31.19 7.67
C PRO A 195 2.05 -32.57 8.02
#